data_AF-A0A1D2IB77-F1
#
_entry.id   AF-A0A1D2IB77-F1
#
_cell.length_a   1.000
_cell.length_b   1.000
_cell.length_c   1.000
_cell.angle_alpha   90.00
_cell.angle_beta   90.00
_cell.angle_gamma   90.00
#
_symmetry.space_group_name_H-M   'P 1'
#
loop_
_entity.id
_entity.type
_entity.pdbx_description
1 polymer ?
#
loop_
_entity_poly.entity_id
_entity_poly.type
_entity_poly.pdbx_seq_one_letter_code
_entity_poly.pdbx_strand_id
1 'polypeptide(L)' 'MRNDVPFVTRPGFVRTRTTAAPPGAPPATTPEAVATAVEPGLRRRAETVWVPGGLRVVTSALRHLPRAVFRRLPL' A
#
# COMPACT_ATOMS: atom_id res chain seq x y z
N MET A 1 6.45 -10.39 -28.19
CA MET A 1 6.23 -10.67 -26.75
C MET A 1 5.83 -9.35 -26.08
N ARG A 2 4.52 -9.06 -26.00
CA ARG A 2 4.02 -7.87 -25.28
C ARG A 2 3.98 -8.25 -23.80
N ASN A 3 4.88 -7.68 -23.01
CA ASN A 3 4.82 -7.79 -21.56
C ASN A 3 3.81 -6.77 -21.06
N ASP A 4 2.51 -7.09 -21.13
CA ASP A 4 1.48 -6.30 -20.47
C ASP A 4 1.55 -6.59 -18.97
N VAL A 5 2.52 -5.95 -18.29
CA VAL A 5 2.69 -6.09 -16.84
C VAL A 5 1.39 -5.63 -16.17
N PRO A 6 0.76 -6.46 -15.31
CA PRO A 6 -0.52 -6.10 -14.72
C PRO A 6 -0.38 -4.87 -13.82
N PHE A 7 -1.33 -3.94 -13.91
CA PHE A 7 -1.45 -2.81 -12.96
C PHE A 7 -1.86 -3.33 -11.59
N VAL A 8 -1.04 -3.12 -10.57
CA VAL A 8 -1.30 -3.58 -9.20
C VAL A 8 -1.46 -2.40 -8.23
N THR A 9 -2.59 -2.35 -7.53
CA THR A 9 -2.76 -1.42 -6.40
C THR A 9 -2.33 -2.10 -5.11
N ARG A 10 -1.47 -1.43 -4.32
CA ARG A 10 -1.01 -1.87 -2.99
C ARG A 10 -1.49 -0.90 -1.91
N PRO A 11 -2.75 -1.04 -1.47
CA PRO A 11 -3.27 -0.21 -0.39
C PRO A 11 -2.82 -0.75 0.98
N GLY A 12 -2.71 0.16 1.94
CA GLY A 12 -2.77 -0.17 3.36
C GLY A 12 -4.18 -0.61 3.76
N PHE A 13 -4.44 -0.70 5.06
CA PHE A 13 -5.77 -1.06 5.55
C PHE A 13 -6.81 -0.03 5.09
N VAL A 14 -7.86 -0.48 4.40
CA VAL A 14 -8.92 0.40 3.89
C VAL A 14 -10.12 0.31 4.81
N ARG A 15 -10.53 1.44 5.41
CA ARG A 15 -11.78 1.49 6.17
C ARG A 15 -12.96 1.54 5.20
N THR A 16 -13.70 0.44 5.11
CA THR A 16 -14.94 0.34 4.32
C THR A 16 -16.13 0.01 5.22
N ARG A 17 -17.35 0.16 4.70
CA ARG A 17 -18.59 -0.20 5.43
C ARG A 17 -18.61 -1.68 5.86
N THR A 18 -18.02 -2.57 5.07
CA THR A 18 -18.03 -4.02 5.30
C THR A 18 -16.80 -4.48 6.09
N THR A 19 -15.85 -3.59 6.39
CA THR A 19 -14.58 -3.96 7.04
C THR A 19 -14.55 -3.44 8.47
N ALA A 20 -14.73 -4.34 9.45
CA ALA A 20 -14.46 -4.04 10.84
C ALA A 20 -12.94 -3.88 11.04
N ALA A 21 -12.53 -2.79 11.69
CA ALA A 21 -11.13 -2.59 12.06
C ALA A 21 -10.80 -3.44 13.30
N PRO A 22 -9.76 -4.28 13.26
CA PRO A 22 -9.32 -4.97 14.46
C PRO A 22 -8.76 -3.98 15.49
N PRO A 23 -8.75 -4.33 16.78
CA PRO A 23 -8.01 -3.59 17.80
C PRO A 23 -6.54 -3.46 17.37
N GLY A 24 -5.98 -2.25 17.43
CA GLY A 24 -4.61 -2.00 16.99
C GLY A 24 -4.43 -2.00 15.46
N ALA A 25 -5.51 -1.87 14.68
CA ALA A 25 -5.40 -1.78 13.23
C ALA A 25 -4.37 -0.72 12.80
N PRO A 26 -3.56 -1.01 11.77
CA PRO A 26 -2.62 -0.03 11.24
C PRO A 26 -3.37 1.22 10.73
N PRO A 27 -2.66 2.36 10.61
CA PRO A 27 -3.24 3.58 10.06
C PRO A 27 -3.98 3.30 8.77
N ALA A 28 -5.27 3.64 8.74
CA ALA A 28 -6.13 3.28 7.63
C ALA A 28 -6.22 4.39 6.58
N THR A 29 -6.45 3.98 5.33
CA THR A 29 -6.84 4.84 4.22
C THR A 29 -8.34 4.73 3.93
N THR A 30 -8.86 5.60 3.06
CA THR A 30 -10.25 5.55 2.58
C THR A 30 -10.33 5.01 1.14
N PRO A 31 -11.47 4.47 0.71
CA PRO A 31 -11.70 4.07 -0.68
C PRO A 31 -11.48 5.22 -1.67
N GLU A 32 -11.87 6.43 -1.29
CA GLU A 32 -11.73 7.63 -2.12
C GLU A 32 -10.25 7.96 -2.34
N ALA A 33 -9.43 7.88 -1.29
CA ALA A 33 -7.99 8.07 -1.41
C ALA A 33 -7.32 7.01 -2.31
N VAL A 34 -7.85 5.78 -2.32
CA VAL A 34 -7.40 4.74 -3.26
C VAL A 34 -7.79 5.11 -4.69
N ALA A 35 -9.03 5.53 -4.93
CA ALA A 35 -9.51 5.94 -6.25
C ALA A 35 -8.68 7.10 -6.82
N THR A 36 -8.43 8.14 -6.01
CA THR A 36 -7.61 9.30 -6.40
C THR A 36 -6.17 8.92 -6.74
N ALA A 37 -5.61 7.88 -6.11
CA ALA A 37 -4.26 7.40 -6.44
C ALA A 37 -4.24 6.50 -7.68
N VAL A 38 -5.29 5.71 -7.90
CA VAL A 38 -5.40 4.77 -9.03
C VAL A 38 -5.61 5.48 -10.35
N GLU A 39 -6.46 6.51 -10.40
CA GLU A 39 -6.76 7.29 -11.61
C GLU A 39 -5.50 7.76 -12.38
N PRO A 40 -4.55 8.50 -11.77
CA PRO A 40 -3.33 8.91 -12.45
C PRO A 40 -2.41 7.74 -12.77
N GLY A 41 -2.44 6.66 -11.96
CA GLY A 41 -1.67 5.44 -12.20
C GLY A 41 -2.07 4.74 -13.48
N LEU A 42 -3.38 4.61 -13.71
CA LEU A 42 -3.94 4.06 -14.96
C LEU A 42 -3.59 4.93 -16.16
N ARG A 43 -3.79 6.26 -16.04
CA ARG A 43 -3.45 7.22 -17.12
C ARG A 43 -1.97 7.15 -17.53
N ARG A 44 -1.08 6.89 -16.57
CA ARG A 44 0.37 6.80 -16.79
C ARG A 44 0.86 5.40 -17.12
N ARG A 45 -0.03 4.41 -17.22
CA ARG A 45 0.33 2.98 -17.36
C ARG A 45 1.36 2.54 -16.33
N ALA A 46 1.19 2.97 -15.08
CA ALA A 46 2.07 2.54 -14.00
C ALA A 46 1.95 1.02 -13.80
N GLU A 47 3.00 0.36 -13.34
CA GLU A 47 2.92 -1.06 -12.97
C GLU A 47 2.35 -1.24 -11.56
N THR A 48 2.60 -0.29 -10.65
CA THR A 48 2.17 -0.37 -9.26
C THR A 48 1.89 0.99 -8.65
N VAL A 49 0.80 1.10 -7.89
CA VAL A 49 0.44 2.28 -7.09
C VAL A 49 0.33 1.88 -5.62
N TRP A 50 0.91 2.68 -4.72
CA TRP A 50 0.86 2.48 -3.28
C TRP A 50 -0.06 3.51 -2.63
N VAL A 51 -0.92 3.08 -1.70
CA VAL A 51 -1.89 3.97 -1.05
C VAL A 51 -1.87 3.78 0.47
N PRO A 52 -1.54 4.81 1.27
CA PRO A 52 -1.00 6.09 0.85
C PRO A 52 0.38 5.94 0.20
N GLY A 53 0.80 6.90 -0.63
CA GLY A 53 2.08 6.84 -1.36
C GLY A 53 3.31 6.61 -0.46
N GLY A 54 3.28 7.13 0.77
CA GLY A 54 4.32 6.91 1.79
C GLY A 54 4.51 5.44 2.18
N LEU A 55 3.51 4.57 1.97
CA LEU A 55 3.61 3.14 2.24
C LEU A 55 4.71 2.47 1.40
N ARG A 56 4.98 2.97 0.19
CA ARG A 56 6.10 2.52 -0.64
C ARG A 56 7.44 2.76 0.07
N VAL A 57 7.59 3.93 0.69
CA VAL A 57 8.81 4.32 1.40
C VAL A 57 8.98 3.44 2.65
N VAL A 58 7.92 3.30 3.45
CA VAL A 58 7.93 2.47 4.65
C VAL A 58 8.28 1.01 4.32
N THR A 59 7.59 0.40 3.35
CA THR A 59 7.86 -0.99 2.97
C THR A 59 9.23 -1.17 2.34
N SER A 60 9.73 -0.17 1.59
CA SER A 60 11.10 -0.19 1.09
C SER A 60 12.09 -0.13 2.25
N ALA A 61 11.92 0.77 3.21
CA ALA A 61 12.79 0.85 4.39
C ALA A 61 12.79 -0.45 5.19
N LEU A 62 11.61 -1.02 5.47
CA LEU A 62 11.47 -2.30 6.19
C LEU A 62 12.12 -3.47 5.43
N ARG A 63 12.06 -3.49 4.10
CA ARG A 63 12.71 -4.53 3.28
C ARG A 63 14.23 -4.54 3.41
N HIS A 64 14.83 -3.38 3.68
CA HIS A 64 16.28 -3.24 3.84
C HIS A 64 16.73 -3.28 5.31
N LEU A 65 15.78 -3.39 6.24
CA LEU A 65 16.08 -3.45 7.66
C LEU A 65 16.62 -4.85 8.02
N PRO A 66 17.78 -4.97 8.70
CA PRO A 66 18.29 -6.26 9.14
C PRO A 66 17.27 -6.99 10.03
N ARG A 67 17.16 -8.31 9.87
CA ARG A 67 16.15 -9.12 10.57
C ARG A 67 16.21 -9.01 12.09
N ALA A 68 17.39 -8.80 12.65
CA ALA A 68 17.57 -8.59 14.09
C ALA A 68 16.88 -7.31 14.60
N VAL A 69 16.91 -6.23 13.81
CA VAL A 69 16.26 -4.96 14.15
C VAL A 69 14.75 -5.04 13.87
N PHE A 70 14.36 -5.65 12.75
CA PHE A 70 12.95 -5.83 12.40
C PHE A 70 12.16 -6.56 13.50
N ARG A 71 12.74 -7.59 14.12
CA ARG A 71 12.12 -8.34 15.24
C ARG A 71 11.93 -7.53 16.53
N ARG A 72 12.52 -6.35 16.64
CA ARG A 72 12.36 -5.47 17.81
C ARG A 72 11.27 -4.41 17.62
N LEU A 73 10.70 -4.30 16.42
CA LEU A 73 9.62 -3.35 16.18
C LEU A 73 8.33 -3.80 16.89
N PRO A 74 7.62 -2.90 17.58
CA PRO A 74 6.29 -3.17 18.12
C PRO A 74 5.26 -3.02 16.98
N LEU A 75 5.17 -4.05 16.14
CA LEU A 75 4.16 -4.17 15.07
C LEU A 75 3.11 -5.21 15.43
#